data_AF-A0A3Q7XMP6-F1
#
_entry.id   AF-A0A3Q7XMP6-F1
#
_cell.length_a   1.000
_cell.length_b   1.000
_cell.length_c   1.000
_cell.angle_alpha   90.00
_cell.angle_beta   90.00
_cell.angle_gamma   90.00
#
_symmetry.space_group_name_H-M   'P 1'
#
loop_
_entity.id
_entity.type
_entity.pdbx_description
1 polymer ?
#
loop_
_entity_poly.entity_id
_entity_poly.type
_entity_poly.pdbx_seq_one_letter_code
_entity_poly.pdbx_strand_id
1 'polypeptide(L)'
;MGRGRVQLKRIENKTSQQVTFFKRRTGLLKKANEISVLCDAQVALIMFSTKGKLFEFSSAPSMEDILERYERQNHTELTGANTEAQGNWSYEYMKLTAKVQVLERNLRNFVGHDLDPLSVKELQSLEQQLDMSLKRIRTRKNQVMNQSISELHKRARALQDQNSKLAKTKEKEKTVSEHPQRFPETIGIGQCSATFNLTCQPDLLPPQRLVPSLTLRMDGCSGTLQARGSLEFEERGEVQIVPSNNTSLIPAWMLQHLTN
;
A
#
# COMPACT_ATOMS: atom_id res chain seq x y z
N MET A 1 -12.26 -12.81 -57.28
CA MET A 1 -11.40 -13.60 -56.38
C MET A 1 -12.23 -14.06 -55.18
N GLY A 2 -12.44 -15.35 -55.00
CA GLY A 2 -13.32 -15.92 -53.97
C GLY A 2 -12.68 -15.97 -52.57
N ARG A 3 -13.51 -16.05 -51.53
CA ARG A 3 -13.09 -16.15 -50.13
C ARG A 3 -12.68 -17.60 -49.82
N GLY A 4 -11.39 -17.85 -49.57
CA GLY A 4 -10.87 -19.17 -49.20
C GLY A 4 -11.29 -19.62 -47.80
N ARG A 5 -11.31 -20.94 -47.56
CA ARG A 5 -11.57 -21.54 -46.24
C ARG A 5 -10.39 -21.28 -45.30
N VAL A 6 -10.66 -20.89 -44.07
CA VAL A 6 -9.65 -20.61 -43.03
C VAL A 6 -9.86 -21.58 -41.86
N GLN A 7 -8.77 -22.07 -41.27
CA GLN A 7 -8.81 -22.93 -40.07
C GLN A 7 -9.32 -22.14 -38.84
N LEU A 8 -10.10 -22.79 -37.97
CA LEU A 8 -10.58 -22.18 -36.73
C LEU A 8 -9.51 -22.28 -35.63
N LYS A 9 -8.49 -21.42 -35.75
CA LYS A 9 -7.41 -21.26 -34.78
C LYS A 9 -7.00 -19.79 -34.67
N ARG A 10 -6.22 -19.45 -33.64
CA ARG A 10 -5.66 -18.10 -33.48
C ARG A 10 -4.84 -17.73 -34.73
N ILE A 11 -5.04 -16.51 -35.23
CA ILE A 11 -4.26 -15.97 -36.34
C ILE A 11 -2.98 -15.37 -35.75
N GLU A 12 -1.82 -15.90 -36.13
CA GLU A 12 -0.51 -15.46 -35.63
C GLU A 12 -0.05 -14.14 -36.24
N ASN A 13 -0.32 -13.93 -37.54
CA ASN A 13 0.03 -12.68 -38.21
C ASN A 13 -0.84 -11.53 -37.68
N LYS A 14 -0.21 -10.53 -37.05
CA LYS A 14 -0.88 -9.38 -36.42
C LYS A 14 -1.72 -8.55 -37.40
N THR A 15 -1.24 -8.31 -38.61
CA THR A 15 -1.98 -7.55 -39.64
C THR A 15 -3.23 -8.30 -40.08
N SER A 16 -3.08 -9.59 -40.39
CA SER A 16 -4.22 -10.45 -40.75
C SER A 16 -5.20 -10.62 -39.60
N GLN A 17 -4.71 -10.71 -38.36
CA GLN A 17 -5.53 -10.77 -37.15
C GLN A 17 -6.36 -9.49 -36.99
N GLN A 18 -5.76 -8.30 -37.14
CA GLN A 18 -6.44 -7.02 -37.02
C GLN A 18 -7.52 -6.83 -38.09
N VAL A 19 -7.19 -7.10 -39.36
CA VAL A 19 -8.14 -7.00 -40.47
C VAL A 19 -9.29 -8.00 -40.28
N THR A 20 -8.98 -9.22 -39.84
CA THR A 20 -10.00 -10.25 -39.58
C THR A 20 -10.89 -9.88 -38.40
N PHE A 21 -10.32 -9.35 -37.32
CA PHE A 21 -11.09 -8.86 -36.17
C PHE A 21 -12.09 -7.80 -36.59
N PHE A 22 -11.64 -6.78 -37.35
CA PHE A 22 -12.53 -5.71 -37.80
C PHE A 22 -13.67 -6.27 -38.68
N LYS A 23 -13.35 -7.14 -39.65
CA LYS A 23 -14.35 -7.73 -40.54
C LYS A 23 -15.32 -8.66 -39.79
N ARG A 24 -14.82 -9.53 -38.91
CA ARG A 24 -15.66 -10.48 -38.16
C ARG A 24 -16.51 -9.79 -37.10
N ARG A 25 -15.96 -8.80 -36.39
CA ARG A 25 -16.74 -7.96 -35.46
C ARG A 25 -17.92 -7.32 -36.17
N THR A 26 -17.68 -6.65 -37.30
CA THR A 26 -18.76 -5.99 -38.05
C THR A 26 -19.77 -7.01 -38.57
N GLY A 27 -19.33 -8.19 -39.02
CA GLY A 27 -20.23 -9.27 -39.42
C GLY A 27 -21.07 -9.81 -38.26
N LEU A 28 -20.47 -9.98 -37.08
CA LEU A 28 -21.15 -10.46 -35.88
C LEU A 28 -22.18 -9.45 -35.38
N LEU A 29 -21.83 -8.15 -35.36
CA LEU A 29 -22.75 -7.08 -34.98
C LEU A 29 -23.97 -7.04 -35.92
N LYS A 30 -23.75 -7.17 -37.23
CA LYS A 30 -24.86 -7.28 -38.20
C LYS A 30 -25.77 -8.47 -37.90
N LYS A 31 -25.20 -9.62 -37.57
CA LYS A 31 -25.99 -10.83 -37.22
C LYS A 31 -26.76 -10.66 -35.91
N ALA A 32 -26.14 -10.06 -34.89
CA ALA A 32 -26.81 -9.76 -33.62
C ALA A 32 -28.00 -8.81 -33.84
N ASN A 33 -27.82 -7.77 -34.68
CA ASN A 33 -28.88 -6.86 -35.05
C ASN A 33 -30.00 -7.53 -35.86
N GLU A 34 -29.64 -8.39 -36.83
CA GLU A 34 -30.62 -9.18 -37.58
C GLU A 34 -31.48 -10.04 -36.64
N ILE A 35 -30.88 -10.76 -35.69
CA ILE A 35 -31.60 -11.58 -34.72
C ILE A 35 -32.52 -10.71 -33.85
N SER A 36 -32.01 -9.58 -33.38
CA SER A 36 -32.80 -8.69 -32.53
C SER A 36 -34.05 -8.19 -33.24
N VAL A 37 -33.92 -7.74 -34.50
CA VAL A 37 -35.05 -7.21 -35.27
C VAL A 37 -36.00 -8.32 -35.75
N LEU A 38 -35.48 -9.46 -36.20
CA LEU A 38 -36.31 -10.54 -36.77
C LEU A 38 -37.11 -11.30 -35.71
N CYS A 39 -36.54 -11.45 -34.51
CA CYS A 39 -37.13 -12.27 -33.44
C CYS A 39 -37.65 -11.44 -32.26
N ASP A 40 -37.59 -10.10 -32.34
CA ASP A 40 -37.86 -9.18 -31.22
C ASP A 40 -37.10 -9.58 -29.94
N ALA A 41 -35.85 -10.00 -30.12
CA ALA A 41 -35.00 -10.48 -29.05
C ALA A 41 -34.09 -9.36 -28.55
N GLN A 42 -33.95 -9.26 -27.23
CA GLN A 42 -32.90 -8.42 -26.62
C GLN A 42 -31.55 -9.12 -26.73
N VAL A 43 -30.60 -8.48 -27.41
CA VAL A 43 -29.27 -9.02 -27.67
C VAL A 43 -28.22 -8.01 -27.22
N ALA A 44 -27.28 -8.46 -26.40
CA ALA A 44 -26.09 -7.71 -26.02
C ALA A 44 -24.83 -8.46 -26.46
N LEU A 45 -23.82 -7.73 -26.91
CA LEU A 45 -22.51 -8.26 -27.30
C LEU A 45 -21.41 -7.41 -26.69
N ILE A 46 -20.53 -8.05 -25.90
CA ILE A 46 -19.32 -7.44 -25.34
C ILE A 46 -18.11 -8.10 -25.99
N MET A 47 -17.17 -7.29 -26.48
CA MET A 47 -15.90 -7.80 -26.98
C MET A 47 -14.71 -6.95 -26.53
N PHE A 48 -13.67 -7.63 -26.06
CA PHE A 48 -12.38 -7.00 -25.77
C PHE A 48 -11.36 -7.37 -26.85
N SER A 49 -10.69 -6.36 -27.40
CA SER A 49 -9.52 -6.58 -28.25
C SER A 49 -8.32 -7.05 -27.43
N THR A 50 -7.34 -7.65 -28.09
CA THR A 50 -6.04 -7.99 -27.47
C THR A 50 -5.30 -6.77 -26.90
N LYS A 51 -5.69 -5.55 -27.31
CA LYS A 51 -5.19 -4.29 -26.76
C LYS A 51 -6.02 -3.74 -25.59
N GLY A 52 -7.00 -4.50 -25.09
CA GLY A 52 -7.91 -4.09 -24.01
C GLY A 52 -9.04 -3.14 -24.44
N LYS A 53 -9.15 -2.77 -25.72
CA LYS A 53 -10.23 -1.91 -26.19
C LYS A 53 -11.58 -2.65 -26.17
N LEU A 54 -12.55 -2.05 -25.48
CA LEU A 54 -13.95 -2.49 -25.41
C LEU A 54 -14.68 -2.13 -26.72
N PHE A 55 -15.47 -3.08 -27.20
CA PHE A 55 -16.47 -2.90 -28.25
C PHE A 55 -17.77 -3.53 -27.79
N GLU A 56 -18.83 -2.75 -27.79
CA GLU A 56 -20.14 -3.18 -27.30
C GLU A 56 -21.22 -2.93 -28.36
N PHE A 57 -22.28 -3.72 -28.25
CA PHE A 57 -23.52 -3.56 -28.99
C PHE A 57 -24.67 -3.97 -28.09
N SER A 58 -25.70 -3.13 -28.02
CA SER A 58 -26.96 -3.42 -27.37
C SER A 58 -28.09 -3.18 -28.37
N SER A 59 -29.05 -4.09 -28.41
CA SER A 59 -30.31 -3.85 -29.12
C SER A 59 -31.26 -2.94 -28.35
N ALA A 60 -31.11 -2.86 -27.03
CA ALA A 60 -31.92 -2.01 -26.16
C ALA A 60 -31.33 -0.60 -26.07
N PRO A 61 -32.10 0.41 -25.60
CA PRO A 61 -31.63 1.78 -25.44
C PRO A 61 -30.40 1.89 -24.54
N SER A 62 -30.29 1.01 -23.55
CA SER A 62 -29.19 0.90 -22.61
C SER A 62 -28.70 -0.55 -22.56
N MET A 63 -27.39 -0.73 -22.43
CA MET A 63 -26.78 -2.04 -22.24
C MET A 63 -27.04 -2.55 -20.82
N GLU A 64 -27.10 -1.63 -19.87
CA GLU A 64 -27.38 -1.86 -18.47
C GLU A 64 -28.72 -2.57 -18.28
N ASP A 65 -29.76 -2.22 -19.04
CA ASP A 65 -31.07 -2.88 -18.97
C ASP A 65 -31.01 -4.40 -19.26
N ILE A 66 -30.22 -4.79 -20.27
CA ILE A 66 -30.06 -6.20 -20.65
C ILE A 66 -29.21 -6.93 -19.61
N LEU A 67 -28.16 -6.29 -19.12
CA LEU A 67 -27.28 -6.85 -18.08
C LEU A 67 -28.02 -7.02 -16.76
N GLU A 68 -28.83 -6.05 -16.34
CA GLU A 68 -29.65 -6.12 -15.14
C GLU A 68 -30.67 -7.26 -15.25
N ARG A 69 -31.33 -7.42 -16.41
CA ARG A 69 -32.25 -8.54 -16.66
C ARG A 69 -31.52 -9.88 -16.57
N TYR A 70 -30.31 -9.98 -17.15
CA TYR A 70 -29.48 -11.18 -17.10
C TYR A 70 -29.08 -11.52 -15.66
N GLU A 71 -28.64 -10.54 -14.87
CA GLU A 71 -28.32 -10.73 -13.45
C GLU A 71 -29.54 -11.24 -12.68
N ARG A 72 -30.70 -10.58 -12.82
CA ARG A 72 -31.96 -11.00 -12.18
C ARG A 72 -32.36 -12.44 -12.54
N GLN A 73 -32.20 -12.84 -13.82
CA GLN A 73 -32.52 -14.19 -14.28
C GLN A 73 -31.51 -15.23 -13.77
N ASN A 74 -30.21 -14.93 -13.81
CA ASN A 74 -29.19 -15.78 -13.18
C ASN A 74 -29.47 -15.97 -11.69
N HIS A 75 -29.82 -14.90 -10.96
CA HIS A 75 -30.21 -14.99 -9.55
C HIS A 75 -31.42 -15.91 -9.35
N THR A 76 -32.38 -15.90 -10.27
CA THR A 76 -33.59 -16.75 -10.19
C THR A 76 -33.29 -18.22 -10.50
N GLU A 77 -32.50 -18.50 -11.54
CA GLU A 77 -32.11 -19.88 -11.91
C GLU A 77 -31.17 -20.53 -10.88
N LEU A 78 -30.29 -19.75 -10.27
CA LEU A 78 -29.42 -20.21 -9.17
C LEU A 78 -30.18 -20.52 -7.87
N THR A 79 -31.37 -19.94 -7.69
CA THR A 79 -32.25 -20.22 -6.55
C THR A 79 -32.96 -21.58 -6.68
N GLY A 80 -33.01 -22.16 -7.88
CA GLY A 80 -33.61 -23.47 -8.13
C GLY A 80 -32.70 -24.67 -7.86
N ALA A 81 -31.37 -24.48 -7.80
CA ALA A 81 -30.42 -25.59 -7.73
C ALA A 81 -29.27 -25.42 -6.71
N ASN A 82 -29.00 -24.22 -6.16
CA ASN A 82 -27.78 -23.99 -5.37
C ASN A 82 -27.93 -22.91 -4.28
N THR A 83 -29.04 -22.93 -3.54
CA THR A 83 -29.51 -21.88 -2.62
C THR A 83 -28.53 -21.53 -1.48
N GLU A 84 -27.60 -22.41 -1.10
CA GLU A 84 -26.80 -22.19 0.11
C GLU A 84 -25.50 -21.42 -0.14
N ALA A 85 -24.86 -21.56 -1.30
CA ALA A 85 -23.50 -21.02 -1.49
C ALA A 85 -23.48 -19.55 -1.93
N GLN A 86 -24.37 -19.14 -2.86
CA GLN A 86 -24.31 -17.80 -3.47
C GLN A 86 -25.14 -16.75 -2.71
N GLY A 87 -26.30 -17.14 -2.15
CA GLY A 87 -27.03 -16.31 -1.19
C GLY A 87 -26.17 -15.99 0.03
N ASN A 88 -25.34 -16.94 0.46
CA ASN A 88 -24.36 -16.76 1.52
C ASN A 88 -23.30 -15.71 1.15
N TRP A 89 -22.70 -15.73 -0.04
CA TRP A 89 -21.69 -14.70 -0.40
C TRP A 89 -22.26 -13.29 -0.54
N SER A 90 -23.44 -13.13 -1.13
CA SER A 90 -24.09 -11.81 -1.24
C SER A 90 -24.48 -11.28 0.15
N TYR A 91 -25.05 -12.13 1.00
CA TYR A 91 -25.41 -11.78 2.36
C TYR A 91 -24.18 -11.46 3.22
N GLU A 92 -23.14 -12.30 3.17
CA GLU A 92 -21.90 -12.07 3.90
C GLU A 92 -21.17 -10.81 3.40
N TYR A 93 -21.23 -10.50 2.09
CA TYR A 93 -20.73 -9.24 1.55
C TYR A 93 -21.49 -8.04 2.08
N MET A 94 -22.83 -8.06 2.07
CA MET A 94 -23.65 -6.99 2.63
C MET A 94 -23.40 -6.79 4.13
N LYS A 95 -23.33 -7.89 4.89
CA LYS A 95 -23.05 -7.92 6.32
C LYS A 95 -21.64 -7.38 6.62
N LEU A 96 -20.64 -7.74 5.82
CA LEU A 96 -19.28 -7.21 5.95
C LEU A 96 -19.23 -5.73 5.63
N THR A 97 -19.89 -5.31 4.55
CA THR A 97 -19.98 -3.90 4.14
C THR A 97 -20.64 -3.06 5.23
N ALA A 98 -21.73 -3.55 5.84
CA ALA A 98 -22.37 -2.88 6.97
C ALA A 98 -21.42 -2.74 8.18
N LYS A 99 -20.65 -3.79 8.51
CA LYS A 99 -19.65 -3.73 9.58
C LYS A 99 -18.56 -2.71 9.29
N VAL A 100 -18.05 -2.65 8.06
CA VAL A 100 -17.03 -1.67 7.64
C VAL A 100 -17.57 -0.26 7.82
N GLN A 101 -18.79 0.02 7.34
CA GLN A 101 -19.41 1.34 7.51
C GLN A 101 -19.59 1.74 8.97
N VAL A 102 -19.95 0.80 9.85
CA VAL A 102 -20.05 1.06 11.30
C VAL A 102 -18.67 1.37 11.89
N LEU A 103 -17.64 0.59 11.56
CA LEU A 103 -16.28 0.84 12.05
C LEU A 103 -15.72 2.17 11.55
N GLU A 104 -15.95 2.53 10.29
CA GLU A 104 -15.54 3.81 9.73
C GLU A 104 -16.26 5.00 10.39
N ARG A 105 -17.57 4.88 10.65
CA ARG A 105 -18.30 5.88 11.46
C ARG A 105 -17.69 6.01 12.84
N ASN A 106 -17.45 4.89 13.53
CA ASN A 106 -16.86 4.93 14.87
C ASN A 106 -15.48 5.60 14.88
N LEU A 107 -14.64 5.33 13.87
CA LEU A 107 -13.34 5.99 13.74
C LEU A 107 -13.49 7.50 13.57
N ARG A 108 -14.43 7.96 12.72
CA ARG A 108 -14.72 9.39 12.56
C ARG A 108 -15.17 10.01 13.88
N ASN A 109 -16.05 9.33 14.62
CA ASN A 109 -16.50 9.78 15.93
C ASN A 109 -15.33 9.90 16.92
N PHE A 110 -14.42 8.92 16.98
CA PHE A 110 -13.24 8.98 17.86
C PHE A 110 -12.27 10.13 17.52
N VAL A 111 -12.25 10.58 16.26
CA VAL A 111 -11.46 11.73 15.81
C VAL A 111 -12.20 13.05 16.06
N GLY A 112 -13.50 13.01 16.37
CA GLY A 112 -14.33 14.17 16.66
C GLY A 112 -15.14 14.68 15.46
N HIS A 113 -15.32 13.87 14.41
CA HIS A 113 -16.17 14.16 13.26
C HIS A 113 -17.55 13.51 13.40
N ASP A 114 -18.54 14.03 12.65
CA ASP A 114 -19.91 13.50 12.56
C ASP A 114 -20.57 13.24 13.93
N LEU A 115 -20.38 14.15 14.90
CA LEU A 115 -20.88 13.97 16.27
C LEU A 115 -22.34 14.41 16.45
N ASP A 116 -22.86 15.28 15.57
CA ASP A 116 -24.23 15.82 15.65
C ASP A 116 -25.34 14.75 15.78
N PRO A 117 -25.25 13.57 15.14
CA PRO A 117 -26.26 12.52 15.27
C PRO A 117 -26.22 11.76 16.59
N LEU A 118 -25.17 11.91 17.41
CA LEU A 118 -25.00 11.15 18.66
C LEU A 118 -25.82 11.79 19.78
N SER A 119 -26.48 10.95 20.58
CA SER A 119 -27.12 11.39 21.81
C SER A 119 -26.09 11.78 22.87
N VAL A 120 -26.51 12.60 23.85
CA VAL A 120 -25.64 13.01 24.98
C VAL A 120 -25.06 11.82 25.73
N LYS A 121 -25.82 10.72 25.88
CA LYS A 121 -25.34 9.50 26.53
C LYS A 121 -24.25 8.80 25.73
N GLU A 122 -24.40 8.74 24.41
CA GLU A 122 -23.40 8.14 23.52
C GLU A 122 -22.12 8.98 23.49
N LEU A 123 -22.25 10.31 23.49
CA LEU A 123 -21.11 11.22 23.55
C LEU A 123 -20.33 11.08 24.87
N GLN A 124 -21.04 10.97 26.01
CA GLN A 124 -20.40 10.70 27.30
C GLN A 124 -19.69 9.34 27.33
N SER A 125 -20.29 8.31 26.74
CA SER A 125 -19.63 7.00 26.62
C SER A 125 -18.37 7.07 25.76
N LEU A 126 -18.42 7.83 24.66
CA LEU A 126 -17.29 8.05 23.76
C LEU A 126 -16.14 8.78 24.47
N GLU A 127 -16.45 9.84 25.22
CA GLU A 127 -15.49 10.60 26.03
C GLU A 127 -14.82 9.69 27.07
N GLN A 128 -15.59 8.91 27.83
CA GLN A 128 -15.05 7.98 28.82
C GLN A 128 -14.13 6.93 28.20
N GLN A 129 -14.49 6.41 27.02
CA GLN A 129 -13.67 5.44 26.29
C GLN A 129 -12.34 6.05 25.82
N LEU A 130 -12.37 7.28 25.29
CA LEU A 130 -11.17 8.02 24.88
C LEU A 130 -10.27 8.33 26.08
N ASP A 131 -10.83 8.79 27.19
CA ASP A 131 -10.08 9.10 28.39
C ASP A 131 -9.39 7.86 28.99
N MET A 132 -10.11 6.74 29.08
CA MET A 132 -9.57 5.49 29.58
C MET A 132 -8.44 4.96 28.69
N SER A 133 -8.64 4.98 27.37
CA SER A 133 -7.63 4.52 26.41
C SER A 133 -6.40 5.43 26.40
N LEU A 134 -6.58 6.76 26.44
CA LEU A 134 -5.51 7.74 26.55
C LEU A 134 -4.67 7.55 27.82
N LYS A 135 -5.32 7.33 28.97
CA LYS A 135 -4.66 7.01 30.24
C LYS A 135 -3.80 5.75 30.09
N ARG A 136 -4.36 4.67 29.53
CA ARG A 136 -3.62 3.41 29.28
C ARG A 136 -2.40 3.62 28.38
N ILE A 137 -2.57 4.36 27.28
CA ILE A 137 -1.48 4.67 26.33
C ILE A 137 -0.37 5.46 27.03
N ARG A 138 -0.72 6.51 27.79
CA ARG A 138 0.24 7.34 28.53
C ARG A 138 1.02 6.53 29.56
N THR A 139 0.34 5.70 30.35
CA THR A 139 0.97 4.82 31.35
C THR A 139 1.92 3.85 30.66
N ARG A 140 1.49 3.21 29.57
CA ARG A 140 2.35 2.27 28.84
C ARG A 140 3.57 2.98 28.22
N LYS A 141 3.40 4.16 27.64
CA LYS A 141 4.50 4.96 27.08
C LYS A 141 5.51 5.30 28.16
N ASN A 142 5.05 5.74 29.33
CA ASN A 142 5.91 6.07 30.46
C ASN A 142 6.65 4.82 30.98
N GLN A 143 5.97 3.69 31.10
CA GLN A 143 6.57 2.42 31.49
C GLN A 143 7.71 2.00 30.56
N VAL A 144 7.47 2.01 29.23
CA VAL A 144 8.48 1.64 28.23
C VAL A 144 9.66 2.62 28.24
N MET A 145 9.38 3.92 28.41
CA MET A 145 10.42 4.94 28.54
C MET A 145 11.32 4.70 29.76
N ASN A 146 10.74 4.42 30.93
CA ASN A 146 11.50 4.15 32.16
C ASN A 146 12.32 2.86 32.06
N GLN A 147 11.80 1.85 31.37
CA GLN A 147 12.55 0.63 31.06
C GLN A 147 13.79 0.96 30.24
N SER A 148 13.65 1.76 29.17
CA SER A 148 14.78 2.19 28.34
C SER A 148 15.82 3.01 29.12
N ILE A 149 15.38 3.95 29.97
CA ILE A 149 16.28 4.72 30.84
C ILE A 149 17.07 3.80 31.78
N SER A 150 16.39 2.81 32.37
CA SER A 150 17.02 1.86 33.29
C SER A 150 18.07 1.00 32.60
N GLU A 151 17.81 0.56 31.37
CA GLU A 151 18.76 -0.18 30.54
C GLU A 151 19.99 0.67 30.19
N LEU A 152 19.79 1.93 29.79
CA LEU A 152 20.88 2.85 29.50
C LEU A 152 21.74 3.13 30.73
N HIS A 153 21.15 3.35 31.90
CA HIS A 153 21.89 3.50 33.15
C HIS A 153 22.71 2.26 33.51
N LYS A 154 22.18 1.05 33.25
CA LYS A 154 22.93 -0.20 33.46
C LYS A 154 24.13 -0.30 32.54
N ARG A 155 23.98 0.08 31.25
CA ARG A 155 25.09 0.12 30.29
C ARG A 155 26.15 1.15 30.66
N ALA A 156 25.74 2.35 31.06
CA ALA A 156 26.66 3.40 31.49
C ALA A 156 27.54 2.95 32.67
N ARG A 157 26.94 2.31 33.69
CA ARG A 157 27.70 1.73 34.81
C ARG A 157 28.67 0.65 34.38
N ALA A 158 28.23 -0.28 33.52
CA ALA A 158 29.10 -1.34 33.02
C ALA A 158 30.32 -0.80 32.25
N LEU A 159 30.12 0.23 31.42
CA LEU A 159 31.20 0.90 30.69
C LEU A 159 32.13 1.66 31.64
N GLN A 160 31.58 2.34 32.65
CA GLN A 160 32.38 3.01 33.68
C GLN A 160 33.26 2.03 34.45
N ASP A 161 32.71 0.87 34.84
CA ASP A 161 33.45 -0.19 35.51
C ASP A 161 34.57 -0.74 34.62
N GLN A 162 34.32 -0.97 33.33
CA GLN A 162 35.35 -1.39 32.37
C GLN A 162 36.46 -0.35 32.22
N ASN A 163 36.10 0.93 32.03
CA ASN A 163 37.08 2.01 31.92
C ASN A 163 37.93 2.15 33.19
N SER A 164 37.34 2.00 34.38
CA SER A 164 38.08 2.05 35.65
C SER A 164 39.09 0.90 35.79
N LYS A 165 38.74 -0.31 35.31
CA LYS A 165 39.64 -1.47 35.29
C LYS A 165 40.80 -1.25 34.33
N LEU A 166 40.51 -0.75 33.12
CA LEU A 166 41.52 -0.43 32.11
C LEU A 166 42.50 0.66 32.58
N ALA A 167 42.01 1.68 33.29
CA ALA A 167 42.88 2.71 33.88
C ALA A 167 43.86 2.10 34.90
N LYS A 168 43.37 1.24 35.79
CA LYS A 168 44.20 0.54 36.80
C LYS A 168 45.24 -0.39 36.15
N THR A 169 44.91 -1.07 35.06
CA THR A 169 45.90 -1.92 34.35
C THR A 169 46.96 -1.07 33.67
N LYS A 170 46.58 0.05 33.05
CA LYS A 170 47.53 0.99 32.43
C LYS A 170 48.50 1.61 33.44
N GLU A 171 48.03 1.93 34.65
CA GLU A 171 48.90 2.43 35.73
C GLU A 171 49.90 1.37 36.21
N LYS A 172 49.46 0.12 36.39
CA LYS A 172 50.34 -1.00 36.74
C LYS A 172 51.41 -1.26 35.68
N GLU A 173 51.06 -1.11 34.40
CA GLU A 173 51.97 -1.30 33.28
C GLU A 173 53.03 -0.17 33.21
N LYS A 174 52.68 1.07 33.52
CA LYS A 174 53.64 2.19 33.63
C LYS A 174 54.63 2.03 34.78
N THR A 175 54.20 1.51 35.94
CA THR A 175 55.10 1.28 37.09
C THR A 175 56.14 0.18 36.88
N VAL A 176 55.97 -0.67 35.86
CA VAL A 176 56.95 -1.71 35.49
C VAL A 176 58.01 -1.17 34.50
N SER A 177 57.74 -0.06 33.80
CA SER A 177 58.69 0.55 32.84
C SER A 177 59.60 1.65 33.42
N GLU A 178 59.43 2.08 34.67
CA GLU A 178 60.26 3.11 35.32
C GLU A 178 61.24 2.54 36.36
N HIS A 179 62.12 1.62 35.96
CA HIS A 179 63.32 1.27 36.73
C HIS A 179 64.58 1.72 35.98
N PRO A 180 65.37 2.69 36.49
CA PRO A 180 66.56 3.18 35.79
C PRO A 180 67.80 2.36 36.17
N GLN A 181 68.43 1.71 35.19
CA GLN A 181 69.76 1.11 35.34
C GLN A 181 70.75 1.81 34.40
N ARG A 182 71.83 2.36 34.99
CA ARG A 182 72.95 3.10 34.38
C ARG A 182 73.77 2.25 33.40
N PHE A 183 74.18 2.88 32.30
CA PHE A 183 75.13 2.50 31.22
C PHE A 183 76.50 1.92 31.69
N PRO A 184 77.30 1.22 30.83
CA PRO A 184 78.12 1.87 29.79
C PRO A 184 78.11 1.21 28.38
N GLU A 185 78.60 1.99 27.43
CA GLU A 185 78.73 1.80 25.97
C GLU A 185 79.44 0.50 25.53
N THR A 186 79.05 -0.06 24.38
CA THR A 186 79.97 -0.52 23.31
C THR A 186 79.21 -0.91 22.03
N ILE A 187 79.92 -0.75 20.92
CA ILE A 187 79.55 -0.82 19.50
C ILE A 187 79.06 -2.21 19.07
N GLY A 188 78.02 -2.29 18.22
CA GLY A 188 77.66 -3.55 17.56
C GLY A 188 76.38 -3.50 16.70
N ILE A 189 76.56 -3.69 15.40
CA ILE A 189 75.59 -3.82 14.29
C ILE A 189 74.41 -4.74 14.62
N GLY A 190 73.18 -4.36 14.24
CA GLY A 190 72.04 -5.29 14.21
C GLY A 190 70.69 -4.64 13.91
N GLN A 191 70.27 -4.71 12.66
CA GLN A 191 68.92 -4.41 12.19
C GLN A 191 67.86 -5.28 12.90
N CYS A 192 66.67 -4.72 13.14
CA CYS A 192 65.39 -5.33 12.73
C CYS A 192 64.23 -4.37 13.09
N SER A 193 63.71 -3.69 12.06
CA SER A 193 62.39 -3.06 12.08
C SER A 193 61.30 -4.10 12.23
N ALA A 194 60.32 -3.84 13.10
CA ALA A 194 58.99 -4.39 12.95
C ALA A 194 57.96 -3.33 13.33
N THR A 195 57.52 -2.61 12.31
CA THR A 195 56.32 -1.78 12.26
C THR A 195 55.12 -2.64 12.66
N PHE A 196 54.44 -2.33 13.77
CA PHE A 196 53.11 -2.87 14.03
C PHE A 196 52.08 -1.77 13.78
N ASN A 197 51.43 -1.90 12.63
CA ASN A 197 50.42 -0.99 12.10
C ASN A 197 49.18 -0.96 12.99
N LEU A 198 48.73 0.24 13.35
CA LEU A 198 47.36 0.49 13.79
C LEU A 198 46.44 0.31 12.57
N THR A 199 45.70 -0.78 12.51
CA THR A 199 44.60 -0.94 11.54
C THR A 199 43.29 -0.69 12.26
N CYS A 200 42.76 0.53 12.09
CA CYS A 200 41.35 0.83 12.30
C CYS A 200 40.52 0.18 11.19
N GLN A 201 39.46 -0.54 11.57
CA GLN A 201 38.30 -0.80 10.71
C GLN A 201 37.08 -1.18 11.59
N PRO A 202 35.83 -1.04 11.08
CA PRO A 202 34.96 0.04 11.50
C PRO A 202 33.67 -0.45 12.17
N ASP A 203 32.91 0.54 12.66
CA ASP A 203 31.58 0.47 13.27
C ASP A 203 30.67 -0.67 12.79
N LEU A 204 30.21 -1.47 13.74
CA LEU A 204 29.00 -2.28 13.61
C LEU A 204 27.87 -1.62 14.41
N LEU A 205 27.05 -0.88 13.68
CA LEU A 205 25.72 -0.44 14.11
C LEU A 205 24.87 -1.64 14.56
N PRO A 206 24.15 -1.58 15.70
CA PRO A 206 23.12 -2.56 16.00
C PRO A 206 21.84 -2.28 15.18
N PRO A 207 21.05 -3.32 14.85
CA PRO A 207 19.95 -3.22 13.90
C PRO A 207 18.82 -2.34 14.44
N GLN A 208 18.41 -1.36 13.63
CA GLN A 208 17.19 -0.59 13.87
C GLN A 208 15.99 -1.53 13.78
N ARG A 209 15.36 -1.81 14.92
CA ARG A 209 14.00 -2.34 14.92
C ARG A 209 13.08 -1.21 14.48
N LEU A 210 12.51 -1.33 13.27
CA LEU A 210 11.32 -0.59 12.87
C LEU A 210 10.22 -0.87 13.90
N VAL A 211 9.97 0.09 14.78
CA VAL A 211 8.65 0.27 15.37
C VAL A 211 7.85 1.12 14.38
N PRO A 212 6.68 0.66 13.90
CA PRO A 212 5.85 1.50 13.06
C PRO A 212 5.34 2.67 13.90
N SER A 213 5.92 3.86 13.70
CA SER A 213 5.35 5.10 14.20
C SER A 213 4.16 5.46 13.33
N LEU A 214 2.95 5.32 13.87
CA LEU A 214 1.77 5.96 13.30
C LEU A 214 1.90 7.47 13.55
N THR A 215 2.49 8.19 12.60
CA THR A 215 2.40 9.64 12.51
C THR A 215 1.00 9.99 12.01
N LEU A 216 0.08 10.21 12.94
CA LEU A 216 -1.14 10.96 12.68
C LEU A 216 -0.73 12.42 12.43
N ARG A 217 -0.79 12.81 11.16
CA ARG A 217 -0.59 14.18 10.71
C ARG A 217 -1.75 15.03 11.21
N MET A 218 -1.49 15.81 12.27
CA MET A 218 -2.34 16.92 12.69
C MET A 218 -1.97 18.13 11.84
N ASP A 219 -2.67 18.33 10.72
CA ASP A 219 -2.64 19.64 10.05
C ASP A 219 -3.65 20.54 10.80
N GLY A 220 -3.11 21.26 11.79
CA GLY A 220 -3.78 22.34 12.50
C GLY A 220 -3.72 23.63 11.69
N CYS A 221 -4.84 24.36 11.74
CA CYS A 221 -5.08 25.66 11.13
C CYS A 221 -4.01 26.72 11.48
N SER A 222 -3.73 27.62 10.52
CA SER A 222 -3.58 29.05 10.81
C SER A 222 -3.84 29.86 9.53
N GLY A 223 -4.64 30.93 9.65
CA GLY A 223 -5.09 31.75 8.54
C GLY A 223 -4.29 33.05 8.34
N THR A 224 -4.95 33.93 7.59
CA THR A 224 -4.78 35.39 7.42
C THR A 224 -4.09 35.93 6.16
N LEU A 225 -4.91 36.70 5.41
CA LEU A 225 -4.66 38.02 4.77
C LEU A 225 -3.58 38.13 3.67
N GLN A 226 -3.66 38.94 2.60
CA GLN A 226 -4.66 39.73 1.87
C GLN A 226 -3.88 40.37 0.68
N ALA A 227 -4.59 40.80 -0.37
CA ALA A 227 -4.21 41.82 -1.38
C ALA A 227 -3.28 41.39 -2.54
N ARG A 228 -3.36 41.92 -3.78
CA ARG A 228 -4.33 42.76 -4.54
C ARG A 228 -3.73 42.95 -5.96
N GLY A 229 -4.56 42.82 -7.01
CA GLY A 229 -4.45 43.43 -8.35
C GLY A 229 -3.35 42.92 -9.29
N SER A 230 -3.42 43.02 -10.62
CA SER A 230 -4.44 43.41 -11.61
C SER A 230 -3.78 43.26 -12.99
N LEU A 231 -4.54 42.79 -14.01
CA LEU A 231 -4.38 43.02 -15.48
C LEU A 231 -3.06 42.50 -16.12
N GLU A 232 -2.98 41.86 -17.30
CA GLU A 232 -3.75 41.94 -18.55
C GLU A 232 -3.44 40.72 -19.46
N PHE A 233 -4.21 40.62 -20.55
CA PHE A 233 -4.31 39.59 -21.60
C PHE A 233 -3.01 39.18 -22.33
N GLU A 234 -2.92 37.90 -22.77
CA GLU A 234 -2.85 37.51 -24.20
C GLU A 234 -2.83 35.98 -24.41
N GLU A 235 -3.34 35.59 -25.58
CA GLU A 235 -3.63 34.25 -26.12
C GLU A 235 -2.45 33.28 -26.23
N ARG A 236 -2.78 31.97 -26.17
CA ARG A 236 -2.45 30.89 -27.14
C ARG A 236 -2.02 29.57 -26.47
N GLY A 237 -2.69 28.49 -26.86
CA GLY A 237 -2.05 27.18 -27.07
C GLY A 237 -2.22 26.11 -26.00
N GLU A 238 -2.82 25.00 -26.45
CA GLU A 238 -2.59 23.61 -26.00
C GLU A 238 -3.15 23.15 -24.64
N VAL A 239 -4.22 22.34 -24.74
CA VAL A 239 -4.77 21.51 -23.67
C VAL A 239 -3.82 20.33 -23.42
N GLN A 240 -3.03 20.40 -22.34
CA GLN A 240 -2.26 19.28 -21.82
C GLN A 240 -2.98 18.66 -20.62
N ILE A 241 -3.65 17.53 -20.85
CA ILE A 241 -4.22 16.71 -19.78
C ILE A 241 -3.08 15.87 -19.18
N VAL A 242 -2.73 16.20 -17.94
CA VAL A 242 -1.86 15.43 -17.05
C VAL A 242 -2.49 14.04 -16.80
N PRO A 243 -1.78 12.91 -16.95
CA PRO A 243 -2.29 11.62 -16.54
C PRO A 243 -2.22 11.52 -15.01
N SER A 244 -3.40 11.55 -14.38
CA SER A 244 -3.58 11.15 -12.99
C SER A 244 -3.31 9.64 -12.86
N ASN A 245 -2.18 9.29 -12.25
CA ASN A 245 -1.85 7.94 -11.85
C ASN A 245 -2.78 7.48 -10.71
N ASN A 246 -3.90 6.86 -11.08
CA ASN A 246 -4.68 6.02 -10.18
C ASN A 246 -4.45 4.56 -10.56
N THR A 247 -3.37 3.98 -10.05
CA THR A 247 -3.18 2.53 -10.02
C THR A 247 -4.17 1.95 -9.01
N SER A 248 -5.38 1.62 -9.46
CA SER A 248 -6.27 0.70 -8.76
C SER A 248 -5.63 -0.70 -8.81
N LEU A 249 -4.81 -1.00 -7.81
CA LEU A 249 -4.24 -2.32 -7.58
C LEU A 249 -5.39 -3.28 -7.28
N ILE A 250 -5.71 -4.13 -8.24
CA ILE A 250 -6.61 -5.26 -8.06
C ILE A 250 -6.01 -6.15 -6.96
N PRO A 251 -6.73 -6.43 -5.86
CA PRO A 251 -6.21 -7.26 -4.77
C PRO A 251 -5.88 -8.68 -5.24
N ALA A 252 -4.76 -9.23 -4.74
CA ALA A 252 -4.22 -10.52 -5.17
C ALA A 252 -5.18 -11.72 -5.02
N TRP A 253 -6.19 -11.64 -4.13
CA TRP A 253 -7.22 -12.67 -3.98
C TRP A 253 -8.15 -12.79 -5.19
N MET A 254 -8.25 -11.75 -6.03
CA MET A 254 -9.11 -11.70 -7.20
C MET A 254 -8.51 -12.41 -8.43
N LEU A 255 -7.23 -12.82 -8.35
CA LEU A 255 -6.49 -13.47 -9.45
C LEU A 255 -6.45 -15.00 -9.35
N GLN A 256 -7.05 -15.60 -8.32
CA GLN A 256 -6.95 -17.05 -8.08
C GLN A 256 -7.77 -17.94 -9.04
N HIS A 257 -8.66 -17.37 -9.86
CA HIS A 257 -9.50 -18.15 -10.78
C HIS A 257 -9.02 -18.18 -12.24
N LEU A 258 -7.86 -17.58 -12.56
CA LEU A 258 -7.34 -17.48 -13.93
C LEU A 258 -6.12 -18.37 -14.20
N THR A 259 -5.75 -19.24 -13.27
CA THR A 259 -4.70 -20.26 -13.48
C THR A 259 -5.25 -21.65 -13.19
N ASN A 260 -5.85 -22.25 -14.22
CA ASN A 260 -5.84 -23.69 -14.48
C ASN A 260 -5.92 -23.90 -15.99
#